data_AF-A0A7C5MI05-F1
#
_entry.id   AF-A0A7C5MI05-F1
#
_cell.length_a   1.000
_cell.length_b   1.000
_cell.length_c   1.000
_cell.angle_alpha   90.00
_cell.angle_beta   90.00
_cell.angle_gamma   90.00
#
_symmetry.space_group_name_H-M   'P 1'
#
loop_
_entity.id
_entity.type
_entity.pdbx_description
1 polymer ?
#
loop_
_entity_poly.entity_id
_entity_poly.type
_entity_poly.pdbx_seq_one_letter_code
_entity_poly.pdbx_strand_id
1 'polypeptide(L)'
;MRPVNDYLRGLASKERPGLLGFSLALLTLAWHLWFLALAPRTPSGDVPREALMLAGANDQRLVLAGEVWRLLASTFLHADTSHLVTNLLGLVLFASLAEVCFGWQMG
;
A
#
# COMPACT_ATOMS: atom_id res chain seq x y z
N MET A 1 -1.50 -8.00 -45.60
CA MET A 1 -1.86 -6.95 -44.63
C MET A 1 -2.15 -7.58 -43.27
N ARG A 2 -1.13 -7.79 -42.43
CA ARG A 2 -1.24 -8.19 -41.01
C ARG A 2 -0.75 -7.17 -39.96
N PRO A 3 -0.22 -5.96 -40.27
CA PRO A 3 0.45 -5.15 -39.25
C PRO A 3 -0.48 -4.35 -38.31
N VAL A 4 -1.71 -4.04 -38.73
CA VAL A 4 -2.64 -3.24 -37.91
C VAL A 4 -3.15 -4.02 -36.70
N ASN A 5 -3.43 -5.31 -36.86
CA ASN A 5 -4.00 -6.13 -35.78
C ASN A 5 -3.01 -6.40 -34.65
N ASP A 6 -1.72 -6.40 -34.97
CA ASP A 6 -0.65 -6.57 -33.98
C ASP A 6 -0.33 -5.23 -33.28
N TYR A 7 -0.48 -4.10 -33.98
CA TYR A 7 -0.43 -2.77 -33.37
C TYR A 7 -1.58 -2.52 -32.39
N LEU A 8 -2.81 -2.92 -32.76
CA LEU A 8 -3.98 -2.82 -31.88
C LEU A 8 -3.88 -3.75 -30.67
N ARG A 9 -3.31 -4.96 -30.83
CA ARG A 9 -3.03 -5.86 -29.71
C ARG A 9 -1.93 -5.35 -28.79
N GLY A 10 -0.89 -4.72 -29.35
CA GLY A 10 0.17 -4.08 -28.57
C GLY A 10 -0.29 -2.83 -27.82
N LEU A 11 -1.29 -2.11 -28.34
CA LEU A 11 -1.98 -1.04 -27.59
C LEU A 11 -2.81 -1.64 -26.46
N ALA A 12 -3.66 -2.65 -26.75
CA ALA A 12 -4.53 -3.28 -25.76
C ALA A 12 -3.79 -4.00 -24.61
N SER A 13 -2.59 -4.54 -24.86
CA SER A 13 -1.76 -5.16 -23.80
C SER A 13 -1.05 -4.14 -22.90
N LYS A 14 -0.95 -2.87 -23.34
CA LYS A 14 -0.30 -1.77 -22.62
C LYS A 14 -1.27 -1.04 -21.67
N GLU A 15 -2.57 -1.35 -21.72
CA GLU A 15 -3.63 -0.58 -21.04
C GLU A 15 -3.99 -1.04 -19.63
N ARG A 16 -3.04 -1.58 -18.84
CA ARG A 16 -3.30 -1.72 -17.39
C ARG A 16 -2.36 -0.88 -16.53
N PRO A 17 -2.21 0.43 -16.78
CA PRO A 17 -1.51 1.30 -15.85
C PRO A 17 -2.29 1.33 -14.52
N GLY A 18 -1.59 1.00 -13.44
CA GLY A 18 -2.03 1.16 -12.08
C GLY A 18 -2.50 -0.12 -11.39
N LEU A 19 -2.46 -1.31 -12.02
CA LEU A 19 -2.95 -2.53 -11.34
C LEU A 19 -2.19 -2.80 -10.04
N LEU A 20 -0.87 -2.60 -10.02
CA LEU A 20 -0.06 -2.77 -8.81
C LEU A 20 -0.42 -1.67 -7.80
N GLY A 21 -0.45 -0.41 -8.26
CA GLY A 21 -0.82 0.73 -7.42
C GLY A 21 -2.18 0.55 -6.73
N PHE A 22 -3.21 0.17 -7.49
CA PHE A 22 -4.55 -0.12 -6.98
C PHE A 22 -4.56 -1.33 -6.05
N SER A 23 -3.82 -2.40 -6.39
CA SER A 23 -3.75 -3.59 -5.54
C SER A 23 -3.11 -3.29 -4.19
N LEU A 24 -2.01 -2.53 -4.17
CA LEU A 24 -1.34 -2.10 -2.95
C LEU A 24 -2.21 -1.12 -2.15
N ALA A 25 -2.94 -0.21 -2.81
CA ALA A 25 -3.88 0.69 -2.16
C ALA A 25 -5.03 -0.07 -1.49
N LEU A 26 -5.62 -1.05 -2.19
CA LEU A 26 -6.65 -1.92 -1.64
C LEU A 26 -6.14 -2.76 -0.47
N LEU A 27 -4.94 -3.33 -0.58
CA LEU A 27 -4.30 -4.07 0.50
C LEU A 27 -4.08 -3.19 1.74
N THR A 28 -3.60 -1.96 1.53
CA THR A 28 -3.35 -0.98 2.59
C THR A 28 -4.66 -0.57 3.28
N LEU A 29 -5.70 -0.32 2.49
CA LEU A 29 -7.03 -0.01 3.01
C LEU A 29 -7.62 -1.20 3.79
N ALA A 30 -7.55 -2.40 3.25
CA ALA A 30 -8.06 -3.62 3.90
C ALA A 30 -7.33 -3.89 5.22
N TRP A 31 -6.00 -3.76 5.23
CA TRP A 31 -5.19 -3.87 6.44
C TRP A 31 -5.59 -2.83 7.49
N HIS A 32 -5.75 -1.56 7.09
CA HIS A 32 -6.15 -0.49 7.98
C HIS A 32 -7.55 -0.71 8.58
N LEU A 33 -8.52 -1.13 7.77
CA LEU A 33 -9.88 -1.44 8.24
C LEU A 33 -9.89 -2.65 9.18
N TRP A 34 -9.13 -3.70 8.87
CA TRP A 34 -8.97 -4.86 9.74
C TRP A 34 -8.36 -4.47 11.09
N PHE A 35 -7.32 -3.63 11.09
CA PHE A 35 -6.71 -3.10 12.30
C PHE A 35 -7.70 -2.27 13.13
N LEU A 36 -8.41 -1.32 12.51
CA LEU A 36 -9.39 -0.48 13.22
C LEU A 36 -10.54 -1.29 13.84
N ALA A 37 -10.94 -2.41 13.22
CA ALA A 37 -12.00 -3.28 13.70
C ALA A 37 -11.59 -4.10 14.93
N LEU A 38 -10.31 -4.45 15.06
CA LEU A 38 -9.80 -5.31 16.14
C LEU A 38 -9.03 -4.55 17.22
N ALA A 39 -8.52 -3.36 16.91
CA ALA A 39 -7.70 -2.59 17.83
C ALA A 39 -8.53 -2.15 19.06
N PRO A 40 -8.03 -2.40 20.29
CA PRO A 40 -8.66 -1.88 21.49
C PRO A 40 -8.73 -0.36 21.43
N ARG A 41 -9.75 0.24 22.06
CA ARG A 41 -9.93 1.69 22.13
C ARG A 41 -9.81 2.18 23.56
N THR A 42 -9.20 3.34 23.73
CA THR A 42 -9.25 4.09 24.99
C THR A 42 -10.69 4.60 25.23
N PRO A 43 -11.02 5.07 26.45
CA PRO A 43 -12.31 5.73 26.69
C PRO A 43 -12.55 6.97 25.81
N SER A 44 -11.48 7.61 25.33
CA SER A 44 -11.56 8.72 24.37
C SER A 44 -11.78 8.28 22.92
N GLY A 45 -11.73 6.98 22.62
CA GLY A 45 -11.91 6.41 21.29
C GLY A 45 -10.62 6.20 20.49
N ASP A 46 -9.48 6.58 21.05
CA ASP A 46 -8.15 6.48 20.43
C ASP A 46 -7.62 5.05 20.46
N VAL A 47 -6.75 4.73 19.51
CA VAL A 47 -6.01 3.46 19.53
C VAL A 47 -4.77 3.63 20.43
N PRO A 48 -4.60 2.81 21.48
CA PRO A 48 -3.47 2.91 22.38
C PRO A 48 -2.15 2.56 21.67
N ARG A 49 -1.05 3.18 22.08
CA ARG A 49 0.28 3.00 21.47
C ARG A 49 0.70 1.54 21.46
N GLU A 50 0.37 0.80 22.51
CA GLU A 50 0.70 -0.61 22.67
C GLU A 50 0.07 -1.47 21.58
N ALA A 51 -1.17 -1.15 21.17
CA ALA A 51 -1.84 -1.84 20.07
C ALA A 51 -1.16 -1.58 18.73
N LEU A 52 -0.71 -0.34 18.48
CA LEU A 52 0.09 0.00 17.30
C LEU A 52 1.44 -0.73 17.30
N MET A 53 2.10 -0.80 18.45
CA MET A 53 3.37 -1.52 18.61
C MET A 53 3.22 -3.02 18.34
N LEU A 54 2.14 -3.65 18.83
CA LEU A 54 1.82 -5.05 18.55
C LEU A 54 1.50 -5.27 17.06
N ALA A 55 0.83 -4.31 16.42
CA ALA A 55 0.51 -4.35 14.99
C ALA A 55 1.70 -4.04 14.06
N GLY A 56 2.91 -3.84 14.62
CA GLY A 56 4.12 -3.67 13.84
C GLY A 56 4.51 -2.22 13.56
N ALA A 57 4.09 -1.26 14.40
CA ALA A 57 4.61 0.10 14.35
C ALA A 57 6.14 0.10 14.36
N ASN A 58 6.71 1.06 13.62
CA ASN A 58 8.14 1.22 13.49
C ASN A 58 8.74 1.72 14.81
N ASP A 59 9.62 0.91 15.40
CA ASP A 59 10.37 1.26 16.59
C ASP A 59 11.84 0.92 16.37
N GLN A 60 12.70 1.94 16.43
CA GLN A 60 14.11 1.81 16.12
C GLN A 60 14.81 0.79 17.03
N ARG A 61 14.45 0.72 18.32
CA ARG A 61 15.11 -0.21 19.25
C ARG A 61 14.76 -1.65 18.91
N LEU A 62 13.50 -1.91 18.59
CA LEU A 62 13.03 -3.24 18.22
C LEU A 62 13.57 -3.68 16.85
N VAL A 63 13.65 -2.76 15.88
CA VAL A 63 14.28 -3.02 14.58
C VAL A 63 15.75 -3.40 14.76
N LEU A 64 16.50 -2.65 15.59
CA LEU A 64 17.90 -2.97 15.91
C LEU A 64 18.04 -4.26 16.72
N ALA A 65 16.99 -4.68 17.45
CA ALA A 65 16.92 -5.96 18.15
C ALA A 65 16.54 -7.15 17.25
N GLY A 66 16.33 -6.92 15.95
CA GLY A 66 16.05 -7.98 14.96
C GLY A 66 14.61 -8.03 14.44
N GLU A 67 13.71 -7.17 14.91
CA GLU A 67 12.34 -7.08 14.42
C GLU A 67 12.25 -6.24 13.12
N VAL A 68 13.09 -6.56 12.14
CA VAL A 68 13.21 -5.83 10.86
C VAL A 68 11.92 -5.82 10.04
N TRP A 69 11.04 -6.80 10.27
CA TRP A 69 9.72 -6.88 9.66
C TRP A 69 8.83 -5.66 9.97
N ARG A 70 9.10 -4.92 11.06
CA ARG A 70 8.41 -3.66 11.40
C ARG A 70 8.59 -2.57 10.36
N LEU A 71 9.71 -2.56 9.65
CA LEU A 71 9.95 -1.60 8.56
C LEU A 71 8.93 -1.79 7.44
N LEU A 72 8.57 -3.04 7.14
CA LEU A 72 7.55 -3.36 6.15
C LEU A 72 6.14 -3.27 6.74
N ALA A 73 5.89 -3.79 7.95
CA ALA A 73 4.55 -3.78 8.55
C ALA A 73 4.04 -2.35 8.79
N SER A 74 4.92 -1.44 9.20
CA SER A 74 4.57 -0.05 9.46
C SER A 74 4.12 0.74 8.23
N THR A 75 4.43 0.30 7.00
CA THR A 75 3.95 0.99 5.79
C THR A 75 2.44 0.83 5.59
N PHE A 76 1.84 -0.20 6.18
CA PHE A 76 0.40 -0.45 6.13
C PHE A 76 -0.33 0.10 7.35
N LEU A 77 0.39 0.38 8.45
CA LEU A 77 -0.18 0.86 9.70
C LEU A 77 -0.30 2.40 9.68
N HIS A 78 -1.51 2.91 9.83
CA HIS A 78 -1.79 4.35 9.84
C HIS A 78 -2.52 4.70 11.13
N ALA A 79 -1.99 5.66 11.89
CA ALA A 79 -2.56 6.09 13.17
C ALA A 79 -3.79 6.99 12.99
N ASP A 80 -3.91 7.64 11.83
CA ASP A 80 -4.98 8.58 11.52
C ASP A 80 -5.40 8.50 10.05
N THR A 81 -6.64 8.92 9.80
CA THR A 81 -7.27 8.87 8.48
C THR A 81 -6.63 9.83 7.47
N SER A 82 -6.10 10.98 7.91
CA SER A 82 -5.47 11.95 7.00
C SER A 82 -4.17 11.43 6.40
N HIS A 83 -3.33 10.77 7.20
CA HIS A 83 -2.11 10.12 6.75
C HIS A 83 -2.43 8.94 5.82
N LEU A 84 -3.51 8.18 6.09
CA LEU A 84 -3.97 7.12 5.19
C LEU A 84 -4.37 7.66 3.82
N VAL A 85 -5.22 8.70 3.77
CA VAL A 85 -5.72 9.25 2.50
C VAL A 85 -4.58 9.78 1.63
N THR A 86 -3.64 10.52 2.22
CA THR A 86 -2.50 11.07 1.48
C THR A 86 -1.57 9.96 0.96
N ASN A 87 -1.32 8.91 1.73
CA ASN A 87 -0.56 7.74 1.27
C ASN A 87 -1.28 6.95 0.19
N LEU A 88 -2.61 6.74 0.28
CA LEU A 88 -3.37 6.06 -0.76
C LEU A 88 -3.37 6.83 -2.07
N LEU A 89 -3.55 8.16 -2.03
CA LEU A 89 -3.45 9.02 -3.21
C LEU A 89 -2.04 8.98 -3.82
N GLY A 90 -1.01 9.12 -2.98
CA GLY A 90 0.38 9.03 -3.41
C GLY A 90 0.70 7.67 -4.04
N LEU A 91 0.25 6.58 -3.42
CA LEU A 91 0.49 5.23 -3.91
C LEU A 91 -0.15 5.00 -5.27
N VAL A 92 -1.41 5.39 -5.47
CA VAL A 92 -2.06 5.26 -6.79
C VAL A 92 -1.36 6.13 -7.84
N LEU A 93 -1.06 7.39 -7.52
CA LEU A 93 -0.46 8.32 -8.49
C LEU A 93 0.98 7.94 -8.84
N PHE A 94 1.84 7.74 -7.84
CA PHE A 94 3.25 7.46 -8.05
C PHE A 94 3.51 6.02 -8.50
N ALA A 95 2.73 5.03 -8.07
CA ALA A 95 2.86 3.68 -8.61
C ALA A 95 2.39 3.62 -10.06
N SER A 96 1.30 4.29 -10.43
CA SER A 96 0.87 4.39 -11.84
C SER A 96 1.93 5.07 -12.69
N LEU A 97 2.54 6.15 -12.20
CA LEU A 97 3.65 6.81 -12.89
C LEU A 97 4.88 5.88 -13.02
N ALA A 98 5.24 5.17 -11.96
CA ALA A 98 6.35 4.24 -11.97
C ALA A 98 6.12 3.06 -12.94
N GLU A 99 4.90 2.51 -12.98
CA GLU A 99 4.51 1.48 -13.94
C GLU A 99 4.63 1.98 -15.39
N VAL A 100 4.27 3.24 -15.66
CA VAL A 100 4.40 3.85 -16.99
C VAL A 100 5.86 4.12 -17.35
N CYS A 101 6.66 4.63 -16.42
CA CYS A 101 8.05 5.05 -16.67
C CYS A 101 9.04 3.87 -16.71
N PHE A 102 8.84 2.86 -15.87
CA PHE A 102 9.78 1.76 -15.68
C PHE A 102 9.24 0.41 -16.15
N GLY A 103 7.92 0.32 -16.38
CA GLY A 103 7.24 -0.94 -16.70
C GLY A 103 7.00 -1.81 -15.46
N TRP A 104 5.86 -2.50 -15.43
CA TRP A 104 5.66 -3.67 -14.57
C TRP A 104 5.50 -4.89 -15.47
N GLN A 105 6.46 -5.80 -15.45
CA GLN A 105 6.42 -7.01 -16.26
C GLN A 105 5.31 -7.93 -15.73
N MET A 106 4.15 -7.93 -16.39
CA MET A 106 3.43 -9.18 -16.61
C MET A 106 3.68 -9.57 -18.06
N GLY A 107 4.71 -10.39 -18.26
CA GLY A 107 4.89 -11.16 -19.49
C GLY A 107 3.83 -12.24 -19.61
#